data_AF-A0A382MZX4-F1
#
_entry.id   AF-A0A382MZX4-F1
#
_cell.length_a   1.000
_cell.length_b   1.000
_cell.length_c   1.000
_cell.angle_alpha   90.00
_cell.angle_beta   90.00
_cell.angle_gamma   90.00
#
_symmetry.space_group_name_H-M   'P 1'
#
loop_
_entity.id
_entity.type
_entity.pdbx_description
1 polymer ?
#
loop_
_entity_poly.entity_id
_entity_poly.type
_entity_poly.pdbx_seq_one_letter_code
_entity_poly.pdbx_strand_id
1 'polypeptide(L)'
;MSGVRDERLDEVGSDSIITGFEVKGVGSWELDIPRTVYPPREDTALLAGALLGLRRHGGLATEIGCGSGAISILLATLGWEVEACDVNPFAVAATLGNSSRAGLSNLINVSEGGPGEDGWSIPEDSSLIVWNLPYLSPPRDGEPVLEAIEEASLSDLADGGWSDLLLGELGSATVRDDCLVVMLHRTDPPSPSSPESWKSERWSSRILASSRIADESLEVISYWRPGSGTPPIVLEECGSTMDEAGKISEPGWQRVLSLSQISGRGRRGSSWQSESGDLACTWLIPSKVVEECSPGLTQTAIGAVVSDALR
;
A
#
# COMPACT_ATOMS: atom_id res chain seq x y z
N MET A 1 -11.06 -34.81 -59.44
CA MET A 1 -11.50 -33.39 -59.45
C MET A 1 -12.70 -33.25 -58.54
N SER A 2 -12.85 -32.08 -57.91
CA SER A 2 -13.67 -31.73 -56.73
C SER A 2 -13.08 -32.29 -55.43
N GLY A 3 -12.32 -31.54 -54.61
CA GLY A 3 -12.35 -30.11 -54.35
C GLY A 3 -12.85 -29.89 -52.92
N VAL A 4 -12.03 -30.32 -51.94
CA VAL A 4 -12.22 -29.98 -50.53
C VAL A 4 -11.94 -28.49 -50.40
N ARG A 5 -12.98 -27.69 -50.14
CA ARG A 5 -12.80 -26.32 -49.68
C ARG A 5 -12.48 -26.43 -48.19
N ASP A 6 -11.18 -26.37 -47.92
CA ASP A 6 -10.64 -26.02 -46.62
C ASP A 6 -11.04 -24.56 -46.38
N GLU A 7 -12.17 -24.36 -45.70
CA GLU A 7 -12.54 -23.06 -45.15
C GLU A 7 -11.50 -22.78 -44.06
N ARG A 8 -10.48 -22.00 -44.44
CA ARG A 8 -9.61 -21.31 -43.49
C ARG A 8 -10.51 -20.64 -42.47
N LEU A 9 -10.41 -21.10 -41.23
CA LEU A 9 -10.80 -20.30 -40.08
C LEU A 9 -9.99 -19.01 -40.20
N ASP A 10 -10.66 -17.96 -40.65
CA ASP A 10 -10.10 -16.62 -40.64
C ASP A 10 -9.63 -16.35 -39.20
N GLU A 11 -8.34 -16.07 -39.07
CA GLU A 11 -7.75 -15.56 -37.83
C GLU A 11 -8.54 -14.32 -37.43
N VAL A 12 -9.37 -14.46 -36.40
CA VAL A 12 -9.81 -13.32 -35.60
C VAL A 12 -8.53 -12.75 -35.02
N GLY A 13 -8.02 -11.67 -35.62
CA GLY A 13 -6.80 -11.01 -35.17
C GLY A 13 -6.91 -10.76 -33.68
N SER A 14 -5.98 -11.30 -32.88
CA SER A 14 -6.03 -11.12 -31.44
C SER A 14 -5.85 -9.64 -31.13
N ASP A 15 -6.87 -8.99 -30.56
CA ASP A 15 -6.88 -7.58 -30.13
C ASP A 15 -6.01 -7.33 -28.88
N SER A 16 -4.87 -8.02 -28.79
CA SER A 16 -3.94 -7.95 -27.68
C SER A 16 -2.52 -7.64 -28.15
N ILE A 17 -1.71 -7.11 -27.24
CA ILE A 17 -0.30 -6.82 -27.44
C ILE A 17 0.55 -7.67 -26.51
N ILE A 18 1.65 -8.21 -27.02
CA ILE A 18 2.66 -8.86 -26.18
C ILE A 18 3.60 -7.79 -25.63
N THR A 19 3.65 -7.67 -24.31
CA THR A 19 4.54 -6.72 -23.61
C THR A 19 5.50 -7.47 -22.69
N GLY A 20 6.79 -7.15 -22.77
CA GLY A 20 7.79 -7.69 -21.86
C GLY A 20 7.76 -6.99 -20.51
N PHE A 21 7.74 -7.76 -19.42
CA PHE A 21 7.93 -7.27 -18.06
C PHE A 21 9.16 -7.94 -17.46
N GLU A 22 10.16 -7.15 -17.08
CA GLU A 22 11.41 -7.66 -16.51
C GLU A 22 11.68 -7.01 -15.16
N VAL A 23 11.96 -7.86 -14.16
CA VAL A 23 12.42 -7.43 -12.83
C VAL A 23 13.79 -8.04 -12.58
N LYS A 24 14.81 -7.19 -12.60
CA LYS A 24 16.22 -7.60 -12.50
C LYS A 24 16.48 -8.44 -11.24
N GLY A 25 17.03 -9.63 -11.45
CA GLY A 25 17.36 -10.57 -10.37
C GLY A 25 16.19 -11.43 -9.89
N VAL A 26 15.00 -11.26 -10.49
CA VAL A 26 13.81 -12.07 -10.17
C VAL A 26 13.37 -12.87 -11.38
N GLY A 27 13.02 -12.20 -12.50
CA GLY A 27 12.48 -12.88 -13.67
C GLY A 27 12.11 -11.92 -14.80
N SER A 28 11.73 -12.52 -15.93
CA SER A 28 11.22 -11.82 -17.11
C SER A 28 10.05 -12.62 -17.69
N TRP A 29 8.99 -11.92 -18.07
CA TRP A 29 7.74 -12.51 -18.55
C TRP A 29 7.23 -11.77 -19.78
N GLU A 30 6.66 -12.53 -20.71
CA GLU A 30 5.91 -12.00 -21.85
C GLU A 30 4.41 -12.04 -21.52
N LEU A 31 3.82 -10.86 -21.38
CA LEU A 31 2.43 -10.68 -21.00
C LEU A 31 1.59 -10.44 -22.25
N ASP A 32 0.51 -11.20 -22.39
CA ASP A 32 -0.52 -11.00 -23.39
C ASP A 32 -1.59 -10.06 -22.82
N ILE A 33 -1.71 -8.86 -23.39
CA ILE A 33 -2.46 -7.75 -22.79
C ILE A 33 -3.51 -7.26 -23.79
N PRO A 34 -4.82 -7.40 -23.49
CA PRO A 34 -5.88 -6.80 -24.30
C PRO A 34 -5.71 -5.28 -24.40
N ARG A 35 -6.09 -4.67 -25.52
CA ARG A 35 -5.95 -3.21 -25.73
C ARG A 35 -6.62 -2.34 -24.66
N THR A 36 -7.68 -2.85 -24.03
CA THR A 36 -8.46 -2.17 -22.98
C THR A 36 -7.89 -2.40 -21.57
N VAL A 37 -6.75 -3.09 -21.44
CA VAL A 37 -6.10 -3.38 -20.16
C VAL A 37 -4.81 -2.58 -20.06
N TYR A 38 -4.56 -2.01 -18.88
CA TYR A 38 -3.36 -1.21 -18.62
C TYR A 38 -2.08 -2.05 -18.75
N PRO A 39 -1.17 -1.71 -19.68
CA PRO A 39 0.10 -2.41 -19.80
C PRO A 39 1.09 -1.95 -18.73
N PRO A 40 2.05 -2.78 -18.30
CA PRO A 40 3.11 -2.36 -17.40
C PRO A 40 3.93 -1.22 -17.98
N ARG A 41 4.15 -0.18 -17.17
CA ARG A 41 4.96 0.99 -17.52
C ARG A 41 5.94 1.33 -16.40
N GLU A 42 6.51 2.52 -16.46
CA GLU A 42 7.48 3.04 -15.49
C GLU A 42 6.94 3.08 -14.05
N ASP A 43 5.65 3.33 -13.86
CA ASP A 43 4.93 3.25 -12.59
C ASP A 43 4.91 1.82 -12.02
N THR A 44 4.62 0.84 -12.88
CA THR A 44 4.60 -0.59 -12.55
C THR A 44 6.01 -1.07 -12.19
N ALA A 45 7.02 -0.61 -12.91
CA ALA A 45 8.43 -0.90 -12.60
C ALA A 45 8.87 -0.27 -11.27
N LEU A 46 8.40 0.94 -10.96
CA LEU A 46 8.67 1.61 -9.69
C LEU A 46 8.06 0.85 -8.51
N LEU A 47 6.78 0.45 -8.64
CA LEU A 47 6.09 -0.38 -7.64
C LEU A 47 6.77 -1.74 -7.46
N ALA A 48 7.12 -2.42 -8.56
CA ALA A 48 7.85 -3.68 -8.53
C ALA A 48 9.19 -3.57 -7.77
N GLY A 49 9.96 -2.51 -8.03
CA GLY A 49 11.23 -2.25 -7.35
C GLY A 49 11.06 -2.04 -5.85
N ALA A 50 10.01 -1.31 -5.44
CA ALA A 50 9.70 -1.10 -4.02
C ALA A 50 9.30 -2.41 -3.32
N LEU A 51 8.47 -3.24 -3.96
CA LEU A 51 8.04 -4.54 -3.43
C LEU A 51 9.20 -5.53 -3.26
N LEU A 52 10.17 -5.51 -4.19
CA LEU A 52 11.40 -6.30 -4.09
C LEU A 52 12.26 -5.93 -2.87
N GLY A 53 12.18 -4.67 -2.42
CA GLY A 53 12.91 -4.17 -1.26
C GLY A 53 12.31 -4.55 0.10
N LEU A 54 11.12 -5.16 0.14
CA LEU A 54 10.48 -5.58 1.38
C LEU A 54 11.26 -6.72 2.04
N ARG A 55 11.44 -6.66 3.38
CA ARG A 55 12.16 -7.72 4.12
C ARG A 55 11.37 -9.03 4.26
N ARG A 56 10.04 -8.98 4.13
CA ARG A 56 9.14 -10.13 4.24
C ARG A 56 8.63 -10.49 2.86
N HIS A 57 8.74 -11.77 2.54
CA HIS A 57 8.01 -12.40 1.44
C HIS A 57 7.26 -13.60 1.99
N GLY A 58 6.07 -13.87 1.45
CA GLY A 58 5.19 -14.95 1.88
C GLY A 58 4.10 -14.55 2.88
N GLY A 59 3.02 -15.34 2.83
CA GLY A 59 1.69 -14.98 3.35
C GLY A 59 0.73 -14.68 2.20
N LEU A 60 -0.42 -14.10 2.54
CA LEU A 60 -1.41 -13.64 1.57
C LEU A 60 -1.15 -12.18 1.20
N ALA A 61 -1.03 -11.92 -0.10
CA ALA A 61 -0.99 -10.60 -0.70
C ALA A 61 -2.28 -10.34 -1.48
N THR A 62 -2.91 -9.20 -1.26
CA THR A 62 -4.08 -8.77 -2.00
C THR A 62 -3.68 -7.67 -2.97
N GLU A 63 -3.86 -7.89 -4.27
CA GLU A 63 -3.62 -6.87 -5.30
C GLU A 63 -4.95 -6.28 -5.78
N ILE A 64 -5.09 -4.97 -5.66
CA ILE A 64 -6.25 -4.24 -6.17
C ILE A 64 -5.88 -3.63 -7.53
N GLY A 65 -6.73 -3.83 -8.53
CA GLY A 65 -6.50 -3.35 -9.89
C GLY A 65 -5.37 -4.10 -10.58
N CYS A 66 -5.50 -5.42 -10.71
CA CYS A 66 -4.42 -6.28 -11.18
C CYS A 66 -4.01 -6.08 -12.65
N GLY A 67 -4.87 -5.48 -13.47
CA GLY A 67 -4.56 -5.09 -14.84
C GLY A 67 -4.02 -6.26 -15.68
N SER A 68 -2.77 -6.14 -16.12
CA SER A 68 -2.07 -7.18 -16.90
C SER A 68 -1.61 -8.40 -16.09
N GLY A 69 -1.63 -8.31 -14.76
CA GLY A 69 -1.14 -9.34 -13.84
C GLY A 69 0.37 -9.29 -13.56
N ALA A 70 1.07 -8.24 -14.00
CA ALA A 70 2.52 -8.14 -13.84
C ALA A 70 2.96 -8.15 -12.36
N ILE A 71 2.28 -7.39 -11.50
CA ILE A 71 2.58 -7.33 -10.07
C ILE A 71 2.12 -8.61 -9.37
N SER A 72 0.96 -9.18 -9.71
CA SER A 72 0.53 -10.51 -9.26
C SER A 72 1.59 -11.58 -9.50
N ILE A 73 2.14 -11.64 -10.72
CA ILE A 73 3.20 -12.58 -11.11
C ILE A 73 4.47 -12.32 -10.28
N LEU A 74 4.85 -11.07 -10.09
CA LEU A 74 6.00 -10.72 -9.25
C LEU A 74 5.81 -11.18 -7.81
N LEU A 75 4.67 -10.87 -7.19
CA LEU A 75 4.34 -11.26 -5.82
C LEU A 75 4.37 -12.79 -5.68
N ALA A 76 3.70 -13.53 -6.57
CA ALA A 76 3.73 -14.99 -6.55
C ALA A 76 5.15 -15.55 -6.72
N THR A 77 5.97 -14.93 -7.58
CA THR A 77 7.38 -15.32 -7.78
C THR A 77 8.23 -15.08 -6.52
N LEU A 78 7.92 -14.03 -5.74
CA LEU A 78 8.55 -13.76 -4.45
C LEU A 78 8.05 -14.69 -3.34
N GLY A 79 7.05 -15.54 -3.61
CA GLY A 79 6.55 -16.56 -2.69
C GLY A 79 5.26 -16.18 -1.95
N TRP A 80 4.53 -15.17 -2.42
CA TRP A 80 3.20 -14.83 -1.92
C TRP A 80 2.12 -15.74 -2.52
N GLU A 81 1.10 -16.05 -1.74
CA GLU A 81 -0.21 -16.38 -2.29
C GLU A 81 -0.92 -15.06 -2.61
N VAL A 82 -1.54 -14.96 -3.79
CA VAL A 82 -2.07 -13.70 -4.31
C VAL A 82 -3.57 -13.82 -4.54
N GLU A 83 -4.32 -12.92 -3.91
CA GLU A 83 -5.73 -12.65 -4.21
C GLU A 83 -5.80 -11.32 -4.96
N ALA A 84 -6.04 -11.39 -6.25
CA ALA A 84 -6.08 -10.23 -7.13
C ALA A 84 -7.52 -9.89 -7.50
N CYS A 85 -7.83 -8.60 -7.63
CA CYS A 85 -9.09 -8.15 -8.20
C CYS A 85 -8.91 -7.05 -9.23
N ASP A 86 -9.88 -6.96 -10.14
CA ASP A 86 -10.01 -5.84 -11.06
C ASP A 86 -11.48 -5.66 -11.42
N VAL A 87 -11.93 -4.42 -11.59
CA VAL A 87 -13.29 -4.12 -12.06
C VAL A 87 -13.44 -4.40 -13.56
N ASN A 88 -12.32 -4.46 -14.30
CA ASN A 88 -12.30 -4.79 -15.71
C ASN A 88 -12.23 -6.31 -15.93
N PRO A 89 -13.26 -6.97 -16.48
CA PRO A 89 -13.24 -8.41 -16.74
C PRO A 89 -12.13 -8.84 -17.72
N PHE A 90 -11.68 -7.93 -18.61
CA PHE A 90 -10.55 -8.22 -19.50
C PHE A 90 -9.22 -8.24 -18.75
N ALA A 91 -9.07 -7.45 -17.69
CA ALA A 91 -7.89 -7.49 -16.81
C ALA A 91 -7.85 -8.77 -15.99
N VAL A 92 -9.00 -9.21 -15.49
CA VAL A 92 -9.14 -10.52 -14.82
C VAL A 92 -8.72 -11.65 -15.77
N ALA A 93 -9.25 -11.67 -16.99
CA ALA A 93 -8.88 -12.67 -18.00
C ALA A 93 -7.39 -12.59 -18.38
N ALA A 94 -6.83 -11.39 -18.53
CA ALA A 94 -5.42 -11.19 -18.84
C ALA A 94 -4.52 -11.72 -17.72
N THR A 95 -4.82 -11.40 -16.46
CA THR A 95 -4.08 -11.87 -15.29
C THR A 95 -4.12 -13.39 -15.16
N LEU A 96 -5.29 -14.02 -15.38
CA LEU A 96 -5.41 -15.48 -15.40
C LEU A 96 -4.60 -16.12 -16.54
N GLY A 97 -4.66 -15.55 -17.74
CA GLY A 97 -3.87 -16.03 -18.89
C GLY A 97 -2.37 -15.91 -18.66
N ASN A 98 -1.92 -14.76 -18.17
CA ASN A 98 -0.51 -14.46 -17.93
C ASN A 98 0.07 -15.25 -16.74
N SER A 99 -0.69 -15.41 -15.66
CA SER A 99 -0.28 -16.28 -14.53
C SER A 99 -0.13 -17.74 -14.96
N SER A 100 -1.01 -18.24 -15.82
CA SER A 100 -0.92 -19.59 -16.40
C SER A 100 0.31 -19.77 -17.28
N ARG A 101 0.59 -18.80 -18.16
CA ARG A 101 1.81 -18.78 -18.98
C ARG A 101 3.08 -18.72 -18.14
N ALA A 102 3.04 -18.05 -16.99
CA ALA A 102 4.14 -17.97 -16.03
C ALA A 102 4.26 -19.23 -15.14
N GLY A 103 3.31 -20.17 -15.19
CA GLY A 103 3.30 -21.37 -14.36
C GLY A 103 2.95 -21.10 -12.89
N LEU A 104 2.19 -20.04 -12.61
CA LEU A 104 1.88 -19.54 -11.26
C LEU A 104 0.38 -19.59 -10.92
N SER A 105 -0.47 -20.20 -11.75
CA SER A 105 -1.92 -20.26 -11.54
C SER A 105 -2.36 -20.92 -10.23
N ASN A 106 -1.49 -21.70 -9.57
CA ASN A 106 -1.80 -22.29 -8.27
C ASN A 106 -1.53 -21.33 -7.10
N LEU A 107 -0.94 -20.16 -7.35
CA LEU A 107 -0.62 -19.14 -6.35
C LEU A 107 -1.39 -17.85 -6.55
N ILE A 108 -2.09 -17.68 -7.68
CA ILE A 108 -2.77 -16.45 -8.04
C ILE A 108 -4.24 -16.76 -8.31
N ASN A 109 -5.10 -16.28 -7.42
CA ASN A 109 -6.54 -16.24 -7.60
C ASN A 109 -6.93 -14.84 -8.08
N VAL A 110 -7.89 -14.76 -9.00
CA VAL A 110 -8.34 -13.48 -9.56
C VAL A 110 -9.87 -13.45 -9.63
N SER A 111 -10.46 -12.34 -9.19
CA SER A 111 -11.92 -12.13 -9.25
C SER A 111 -12.26 -10.74 -9.78
N GLU A 112 -13.43 -10.60 -10.40
CA GLU A 112 -14.00 -9.29 -10.73
C GLU A 112 -14.42 -8.55 -9.45
N GLY A 113 -14.11 -7.25 -9.35
CA GLY A 113 -14.48 -6.38 -8.24
C GLY A 113 -13.35 -5.46 -7.76
N GLY A 114 -13.63 -4.69 -6.71
CA GLY A 114 -12.69 -3.75 -6.11
C GLY A 114 -13.34 -2.93 -4.98
N PRO A 115 -12.59 -2.00 -4.35
CA PRO A 115 -13.14 -1.10 -3.34
C PRO A 115 -14.40 -0.38 -3.84
N GLY A 116 -15.48 -0.41 -3.04
CA GLY A 116 -16.79 0.16 -3.40
C GLY A 116 -17.71 -0.71 -4.24
N GLU A 117 -17.25 -1.86 -4.77
CA GLU A 117 -18.10 -2.79 -5.51
C GLU A 117 -18.89 -3.73 -4.58
N ASP A 118 -20.16 -3.99 -4.93
CA ASP A 118 -21.03 -4.85 -4.15
C ASP A 118 -20.47 -6.28 -4.05
N GLY A 119 -20.30 -6.77 -2.82
CA GLY A 119 -19.86 -8.13 -2.55
C GLY A 119 -18.34 -8.35 -2.63
N TRP A 120 -17.57 -7.30 -2.90
CA TRP A 120 -16.12 -7.34 -2.75
C TRP A 120 -15.71 -7.06 -1.30
N SER A 121 -14.66 -7.73 -0.82
CA SER A 121 -14.06 -7.45 0.49
C SER A 121 -12.59 -7.87 0.50
N ILE A 122 -11.82 -7.24 1.38
CA ILE A 122 -10.42 -7.59 1.59
C ILE A 122 -10.36 -8.91 2.37
N PRO A 123 -9.63 -9.94 1.90
CA PRO A 123 -9.47 -11.19 2.64
C PRO A 123 -8.88 -10.94 4.04
N GLU A 124 -9.48 -11.53 5.07
CA GLU A 124 -9.10 -11.26 6.47
C GLU A 124 -7.62 -11.57 6.78
N ASP A 125 -7.09 -12.62 6.13
CA ASP A 125 -5.70 -13.07 6.27
C ASP A 125 -4.69 -12.26 5.45
N SER A 126 -5.14 -11.22 4.74
CA SER A 126 -4.25 -10.33 3.97
C SER A 126 -3.18 -9.74 4.87
N SER A 127 -1.91 -10.00 4.53
CA SER A 127 -0.76 -9.46 5.26
C SER A 127 0.01 -8.42 4.45
N LEU A 128 -0.27 -8.34 3.14
CA LEU A 128 0.18 -7.30 2.24
C LEU A 128 -1.02 -6.90 1.37
N ILE A 129 -1.28 -5.60 1.21
CA ILE A 129 -2.21 -5.06 0.21
C ILE A 129 -1.40 -4.19 -0.73
N VAL A 130 -1.56 -4.38 -2.03
CA VAL A 130 -0.83 -3.65 -3.06
C VAL A 130 -1.81 -2.99 -4.02
N TRP A 131 -1.59 -1.71 -4.33
CA TRP A 131 -2.40 -1.02 -5.32
C TRP A 131 -1.57 0.00 -6.11
N ASN A 132 -1.51 -0.15 -7.43
CA ASN A 132 -1.13 0.94 -8.32
C ASN A 132 -2.37 1.83 -8.54
N LEU A 133 -2.52 2.92 -7.77
CA LEU A 133 -3.75 3.71 -7.78
C LEU A 133 -3.99 4.33 -9.17
N PRO A 134 -5.23 4.38 -9.66
CA PRO A 134 -5.61 5.32 -10.72
C PRO A 134 -5.36 6.74 -10.21
N TYR A 135 -4.44 7.47 -10.85
CA TYR A 135 -3.94 8.75 -10.32
C TYR A 135 -4.14 9.95 -11.24
N LEU A 136 -4.74 9.79 -12.43
CA LEU A 136 -5.10 10.94 -13.27
C LEU A 136 -6.24 11.73 -12.65
N SER A 137 -6.25 13.04 -12.91
CA SER A 137 -7.33 13.88 -12.42
C SER A 137 -8.64 13.48 -13.09
N PRO A 138 -9.75 13.37 -12.34
CA PRO A 138 -11.04 13.06 -12.94
C PRO A 138 -11.43 14.12 -13.98
N PRO A 139 -12.10 13.72 -15.07
CA PRO A 139 -12.53 14.66 -16.10
C PRO A 139 -13.49 15.70 -15.52
N ARG A 140 -13.36 16.96 -15.94
CA ARG A 140 -14.25 18.04 -15.52
C ARG A 140 -15.55 18.04 -16.32
N ASP A 141 -16.58 18.72 -15.81
CA ASP A 141 -17.85 18.90 -16.53
C ASP A 141 -17.61 19.45 -17.96
N GLY A 142 -18.00 18.64 -18.96
CA GLY A 142 -17.88 18.98 -20.37
C GLY A 142 -16.56 18.60 -21.04
N GLU A 143 -15.62 17.97 -20.31
CA GLU A 143 -14.44 17.34 -20.90
C GLU A 143 -14.80 15.97 -21.52
N PRO A 144 -14.06 15.51 -22.55
CA PRO A 144 -14.21 14.16 -23.07
C PRO A 144 -13.92 13.14 -21.96
N VAL A 145 -14.79 12.14 -21.83
CA VAL A 145 -14.65 11.02 -20.89
C VAL A 145 -14.37 9.77 -21.72
N LEU A 146 -13.46 8.91 -21.26
CA LEU A 146 -13.23 7.58 -21.84
C LEU A 146 -14.43 6.65 -21.56
N GLU A 147 -14.38 5.41 -22.05
CA GLU A 147 -15.34 4.41 -21.62
C GLU A 147 -15.17 4.12 -20.12
N ALA A 148 -16.25 3.77 -19.41
CA ALA A 148 -16.25 3.66 -17.95
C ALA A 148 -15.14 2.75 -17.40
N ILE A 149 -14.82 1.67 -18.11
CA ILE A 149 -13.76 0.73 -17.74
C ILE A 149 -12.36 1.37 -17.90
N GLU A 150 -12.15 2.14 -18.96
CA GLU A 150 -10.89 2.82 -19.20
C GLU A 150 -10.68 3.95 -18.18
N GLU A 151 -11.74 4.72 -17.87
CA GLU A 151 -11.71 5.72 -16.80
C GLU A 151 -11.38 5.11 -15.45
N ALA A 152 -12.02 4.00 -15.07
CA ALA A 152 -11.76 3.35 -13.78
C ALA A 152 -10.30 2.88 -13.61
N SER A 153 -9.60 2.64 -14.71
CA SER A 153 -8.18 2.25 -14.69
C SER A 153 -7.20 3.42 -14.55
N LEU A 154 -7.63 4.65 -14.83
CA LEU A 154 -6.75 5.81 -14.94
C LEU A 154 -7.11 6.96 -14.01
N SER A 155 -8.39 7.22 -13.83
CA SER A 155 -8.92 8.40 -13.16
C SER A 155 -9.13 8.15 -11.67
N ASP A 156 -8.62 9.07 -10.87
CA ASP A 156 -8.86 9.10 -9.44
C ASP A 156 -10.29 9.57 -9.12
N LEU A 157 -10.79 9.24 -7.93
CA LEU A 157 -12.10 9.71 -7.48
C LEU A 157 -12.04 11.16 -6.99
N ALA A 158 -13.13 11.89 -7.17
CA ALA A 158 -13.32 13.16 -6.47
C ALA A 158 -13.42 12.93 -4.95
N ASP A 159 -13.14 13.98 -4.16
CA ASP A 159 -13.36 14.00 -2.71
C ASP A 159 -12.63 12.88 -1.93
N GLY A 160 -11.29 12.91 -1.92
CA GLY A 160 -10.42 12.00 -1.15
C GLY A 160 -9.81 10.87 -1.97
N GLY A 161 -10.36 10.58 -3.15
CA GLY A 161 -9.78 9.63 -4.08
C GLY A 161 -9.96 8.16 -3.69
N TRP A 162 -9.41 7.29 -4.52
CA TRP A 162 -9.40 5.84 -4.28
C TRP A 162 -8.69 5.45 -2.98
N SER A 163 -7.66 6.19 -2.56
CA SER A 163 -6.94 5.90 -1.31
C SER A 163 -7.81 6.04 -0.07
N ASP A 164 -8.71 7.04 -0.05
CA ASP A 164 -9.57 7.29 1.11
C ASP A 164 -10.76 6.32 1.14
N LEU A 165 -11.23 5.88 -0.04
CA LEU A 165 -12.20 4.79 -0.14
C LEU A 165 -11.62 3.50 0.48
N LEU A 166 -10.41 3.10 0.09
CA LEU A 166 -9.75 1.93 0.69
C LEU A 166 -9.51 2.10 2.18
N LEU A 167 -9.14 3.30 2.63
CA LEU A 167 -8.97 3.59 4.06
C LEU A 167 -10.29 3.38 4.83
N GLY A 168 -11.42 3.78 4.24
CA GLY A 168 -12.76 3.51 4.77
C GLY A 168 -13.08 2.02 4.85
N GLU A 169 -12.80 1.25 3.79
CA GLU A 169 -12.96 -0.21 3.76
C GLU A 169 -12.08 -0.91 4.81
N LEU A 170 -10.84 -0.46 5.00
CA LEU A 170 -9.96 -0.98 6.06
C LEU A 170 -10.41 -0.61 7.48
N GLY A 171 -11.25 0.43 7.62
CA GLY A 171 -11.88 0.80 8.87
C GLY A 171 -13.02 -0.13 9.28
N SER A 172 -13.69 -0.76 8.31
CA SER A 172 -14.80 -1.70 8.53
C SER A 172 -14.38 -3.17 8.42
N ALA A 173 -13.31 -3.47 7.69
CA ALA A 173 -12.82 -4.82 7.46
C ALA A 173 -12.04 -5.41 8.66
N THR A 174 -12.12 -6.73 8.81
CA THR A 174 -11.30 -7.49 9.76
C THR A 174 -10.01 -7.92 9.06
N VAL A 175 -9.05 -7.00 8.93
CA VAL A 175 -7.73 -7.31 8.36
C VAL A 175 -6.72 -7.47 9.49
N ARG A 176 -5.70 -8.29 9.26
CA ARG A 176 -4.58 -8.47 10.20
C ARG A 176 -3.99 -7.13 10.65
N ASP A 177 -3.73 -7.01 11.95
CA ASP A 177 -3.12 -5.81 12.52
C ASP A 177 -1.66 -5.57 12.09
N ASP A 178 -0.98 -6.61 11.58
CA ASP A 178 0.35 -6.53 10.97
C ASP A 178 0.32 -6.38 9.45
N CYS A 179 -0.85 -6.13 8.85
CA CYS A 179 -0.99 -5.91 7.41
C CYS A 179 -0.25 -4.63 6.98
N LEU A 180 0.55 -4.76 5.93
CA LEU A 180 1.21 -3.66 5.26
C LEU A 180 0.40 -3.28 4.02
N VAL A 181 0.05 -2.02 3.86
CA VAL A 181 -0.53 -1.51 2.61
C VAL A 181 0.57 -0.80 1.84
N VAL A 182 0.73 -1.09 0.55
CA VAL A 182 1.71 -0.45 -0.33
C VAL A 182 0.98 0.08 -1.55
N MET A 183 0.98 1.40 -1.72
CA MET A 183 0.30 2.05 -2.84
C MET A 183 1.25 2.94 -3.61
N LEU A 184 1.06 3.00 -4.92
CA LEU A 184 1.67 4.03 -5.75
C LEU A 184 0.76 5.26 -5.78
N HIS A 185 1.32 6.41 -5.44
CA HIS A 185 0.66 7.72 -5.51
C HIS A 185 1.35 8.59 -6.55
N ARG A 186 0.59 9.48 -7.21
CA ARG A 186 1.16 10.69 -7.82
C ARG A 186 1.11 11.83 -6.81
N THR A 187 2.28 12.36 -6.45
CA THR A 187 2.42 13.41 -5.43
C THR A 187 2.63 14.81 -6.02
N ASP A 188 3.00 14.90 -7.29
CA ASP A 188 3.10 16.17 -8.03
C ASP A 188 2.70 15.95 -9.50
N PRO A 189 1.73 16.70 -10.06
CA PRO A 189 0.78 17.50 -9.30
C PRO A 189 -0.03 16.61 -8.34
N PRO A 190 -0.48 17.13 -7.18
CA PRO A 190 -1.24 16.33 -6.23
C PRO A 190 -2.49 15.72 -6.85
N SER A 191 -2.68 14.42 -6.63
CA SER A 191 -3.95 13.72 -6.92
C SER A 191 -4.90 13.76 -5.72
N PRO A 192 -6.22 13.55 -5.92
CA PRO A 192 -7.16 13.42 -4.81
C PRO A 192 -6.72 12.40 -3.74
N SER A 193 -6.19 11.25 -4.17
CA SER A 193 -5.62 10.22 -3.31
C SER A 193 -4.33 10.68 -2.63
N SER A 194 -4.40 10.89 -1.32
CA SER A 194 -3.37 11.56 -0.53
C SER A 194 -2.86 10.71 0.65
N PRO A 195 -1.54 10.68 0.92
CA PRO A 195 -0.99 10.05 2.12
C PRO A 195 -1.37 10.78 3.43
N GLU A 196 -1.86 12.01 3.37
CA GLU A 196 -2.21 12.82 4.54
C GLU A 196 -3.44 12.26 5.27
N SER A 197 -4.48 11.82 4.54
CA SER A 197 -5.71 11.24 5.12
C SER A 197 -5.42 10.00 5.99
N TRP A 198 -4.43 9.20 5.58
CA TRP A 198 -4.00 8.02 6.35
C TRP A 198 -3.41 8.39 7.71
N LYS A 199 -2.68 9.50 7.80
CA LYS A 199 -2.11 9.98 9.07
C LYS A 199 -3.21 10.42 10.04
N SER A 200 -4.25 11.11 9.55
CA SER A 200 -5.40 11.50 10.38
C SER A 200 -6.17 10.29 10.90
N GLU A 201 -6.23 9.19 10.14
CA GLU A 201 -6.82 7.92 10.55
C GLU A 201 -5.84 7.00 11.31
N ARG A 202 -4.79 7.58 11.91
CA ARG A 202 -3.84 6.92 12.82
C ARG A 202 -2.96 5.84 12.17
N TRP A 203 -2.83 5.84 10.85
CA TRP A 203 -1.83 5.03 10.16
C TRP A 203 -0.48 5.74 10.14
N SER A 204 0.60 4.97 10.23
CA SER A 204 1.95 5.46 9.90
C SER A 204 2.26 5.18 8.44
N SER A 205 3.10 6.02 7.84
CA SER A 205 3.51 5.85 6.45
C SER A 205 5.01 6.07 6.22
N ARG A 206 5.53 5.50 5.13
CA ARG A 206 6.91 5.68 4.68
C ARG A 206 6.99 5.52 3.16
N ILE A 207 7.68 6.45 2.51
CA ILE A 207 8.05 6.36 1.09
C ILE A 207 9.09 5.24 0.93
N LEU A 208 8.77 4.25 0.10
CA LEU A 208 9.65 3.13 -0.26
C LEU A 208 10.50 3.43 -1.49
N ALA A 209 9.91 4.12 -2.47
CA ALA A 209 10.58 4.53 -3.70
C ALA A 209 9.91 5.78 -4.26
N SER A 210 10.66 6.57 -5.04
CA SER A 210 10.12 7.73 -5.75
C SER A 210 10.78 7.86 -7.13
N SER A 211 10.04 8.44 -8.08
CA SER A 211 10.52 8.73 -9.43
C SER A 211 9.87 9.99 -9.96
N ARG A 212 10.62 10.78 -10.74
CA ARG A 212 10.09 11.88 -11.54
C ARG A 212 9.95 11.39 -12.97
N ILE A 213 8.74 11.36 -13.51
CA ILE A 213 8.45 10.93 -14.87
C ILE A 213 7.82 12.12 -15.59
N ALA A 214 8.54 12.66 -16.57
CA ALA A 214 8.18 13.92 -17.22
C ALA A 214 7.92 15.05 -16.18
N ASP A 215 6.71 15.60 -16.17
CA ASP A 215 6.26 16.64 -15.25
C ASP A 215 5.67 16.09 -13.95
N GLU A 216 5.52 14.78 -13.80
CA GLU A 216 4.90 14.14 -12.64
C GLU A 216 5.94 13.56 -11.66
N SER A 217 5.59 13.52 -10.37
CA SER A 217 6.31 12.77 -9.34
C SER A 217 5.42 11.63 -8.84
N LEU A 218 5.95 10.40 -8.93
CA LEU A 218 5.31 9.20 -8.41
C LEU A 218 6.08 8.70 -7.19
N GLU A 219 5.35 8.28 -6.16
CA GLU A 219 5.90 7.73 -4.93
C GLU A 219 5.18 6.44 -4.57
N VAL A 220 5.97 5.40 -4.25
CA VAL A 220 5.44 4.18 -3.65
C VAL A 220 5.49 4.36 -2.15
N ILE A 221 4.33 4.39 -1.51
CA ILE A 221 4.17 4.68 -0.10
C ILE A 221 3.63 3.42 0.59
N SER A 222 4.28 3.07 1.69
CA SER A 222 3.79 2.03 2.60
C SER A 222 3.02 2.63 3.76
N TYR A 223 1.97 1.95 4.21
CA TYR A 223 1.13 2.30 5.35
C TYR A 223 0.98 1.11 6.29
N TRP A 224 1.06 1.35 7.60
CA TRP A 224 0.85 0.32 8.62
C TRP A 224 0.20 0.88 9.89
N ARG A 225 -0.49 0.02 10.63
CA ARG A 225 -0.99 0.34 11.98
C ARG A 225 0.17 0.38 12.97
N PRO A 226 0.44 1.51 13.65
CA PRO A 226 1.50 1.60 14.62
C PRO A 226 1.32 0.56 15.73
N GLY A 227 2.37 -0.17 16.07
CA GLY A 227 2.34 -1.16 17.16
C GLY A 227 1.57 -2.42 16.80
N SER A 228 1.39 -2.71 15.51
CA SER A 228 0.55 -3.81 15.02
C SER A 228 -0.84 -3.72 15.65
N GLY A 229 -1.51 -2.58 15.46
CA GLY A 229 -2.86 -2.34 15.98
C GLY A 229 -3.00 -2.12 17.49
N THR A 230 -1.98 -2.44 18.30
CA THR A 230 -2.06 -2.29 19.76
C THR A 230 -2.23 -0.82 20.15
N PRO A 231 -3.36 -0.41 20.77
CA PRO A 231 -3.58 0.98 21.12
C PRO A 231 -2.59 1.43 22.21
N PRO A 232 -2.24 2.72 22.26
CA PRO A 232 -1.47 3.24 23.38
C PRO A 232 -2.26 3.17 24.69
N ILE A 233 -1.54 3.06 25.81
CA ILE A 233 -2.09 3.34 27.13
C ILE A 233 -2.11 4.86 27.31
N VAL A 234 -3.30 5.43 27.50
CA VAL A 234 -3.48 6.88 27.70
C VAL A 234 -3.97 7.12 29.12
N LEU A 235 -3.25 7.97 29.85
CA LEU A 235 -3.54 8.35 31.23
C LEU A 235 -3.81 9.85 31.31
N GLU A 236 -4.79 10.25 32.12
CA GLU A 236 -5.00 11.69 32.41
C GLU A 236 -3.83 12.25 33.20
N GLU A 237 -3.40 11.53 34.24
CA GLU A 237 -2.29 11.89 35.09
C GLU A 237 -1.49 10.64 35.49
N CYS A 238 -0.17 10.77 35.53
CA CYS A 238 0.71 9.74 36.09
C CYS A 238 1.91 10.36 36.82
N GLY A 239 2.55 9.54 37.67
CA GLY A 239 3.84 9.90 38.25
C GLY A 239 4.90 10.08 37.17
N SER A 240 5.11 9.06 36.34
CA SER A 240 6.11 9.03 35.28
C SER A 240 5.68 8.03 34.22
N THR A 241 5.59 8.47 32.96
CA THR A 241 5.28 7.57 31.83
C THR A 241 6.32 6.46 31.68
N MET A 242 7.56 6.68 32.12
CA MET A 242 8.62 5.68 32.12
C MET A 242 8.35 4.56 33.14
N ASP A 243 7.85 4.93 34.33
CA ASP A 243 7.54 3.96 35.38
C ASP A 243 6.30 3.15 35.01
N GLU A 244 5.29 3.80 34.41
CA GLU A 244 4.12 3.12 33.86
C GLU A 244 4.49 2.16 32.72
N ALA A 245 5.36 2.59 31.80
CA ALA A 245 5.87 1.73 30.76
C ALA A 245 6.62 0.51 31.34
N GLY A 246 7.40 0.69 32.41
CA GLY A 246 8.09 -0.40 33.10
C GLY A 246 7.19 -1.48 33.68
N LYS A 247 5.87 -1.23 33.83
CA LYS A 247 4.89 -2.21 34.31
C LYS A 247 4.33 -3.09 33.18
N ILE A 248 4.53 -2.70 31.92
CA ILE A 248 4.02 -3.42 30.75
C ILE A 248 4.86 -4.69 30.58
N SER A 249 4.18 -5.83 30.54
CA SER A 249 4.83 -7.14 30.37
C SER A 249 4.61 -7.72 28.98
N GLU A 250 3.66 -7.15 28.26
CA GLU A 250 3.27 -7.50 26.91
C GLU A 250 4.42 -7.24 25.93
N PRO A 251 4.77 -8.21 25.08
CA PRO A 251 5.80 -8.03 24.09
C PRO A 251 5.35 -7.05 22.99
N GLY A 252 6.31 -6.65 22.14
CA GLY A 252 6.03 -5.82 20.97
C GLY A 252 6.27 -4.34 21.22
N TRP A 253 5.71 -3.51 20.34
CA TRP A 253 5.90 -2.06 20.39
C TRP A 253 4.78 -1.42 21.22
N GLN A 254 5.12 -0.91 22.40
CA GLN A 254 4.17 -0.41 23.39
C GLN A 254 4.38 1.08 23.64
N ARG A 255 3.32 1.77 24.09
CA ARG A 255 3.28 3.23 24.22
C ARG A 255 2.46 3.64 25.42
N VAL A 256 3.02 4.52 26.25
CA VAL A 256 2.30 5.19 27.33
C VAL A 256 2.30 6.68 27.07
N LEU A 257 1.12 7.30 27.12
CA LEU A 257 0.92 8.74 27.01
C LEU A 257 0.23 9.25 28.27
N SER A 258 0.61 10.45 28.71
CA SER A 258 -0.01 11.14 29.83
C SER A 258 -0.18 12.62 29.53
N LEU A 259 -1.36 13.17 29.84
CA LEU A 259 -1.65 14.61 29.70
C LEU A 259 -1.01 15.43 30.84
N SER A 260 -0.88 14.84 32.03
CA SER A 260 -0.18 15.43 33.17
C SER A 260 0.85 14.44 33.72
N GLN A 261 2.12 14.83 33.81
CA GLN A 261 3.14 14.06 34.51
C GLN A 261 3.64 14.85 35.72
N ILE A 262 3.40 14.32 36.92
CA ILE A 262 3.62 15.04 38.18
C ILE A 262 4.96 14.75 38.86
N SER A 263 5.77 13.83 38.30
CA SER A 263 7.10 13.50 38.80
C SER A 263 8.06 13.10 37.67
N GLY A 264 9.33 12.87 38.00
CA GLY A 264 10.35 12.46 37.03
C GLY A 264 11.71 13.11 37.28
N ARG A 265 12.72 12.73 36.49
CA ARG A 265 14.06 13.32 36.54
C ARG A 265 14.28 14.21 35.33
N GLY A 266 14.17 15.52 35.51
CA GLY A 266 14.59 16.49 34.50
C GLY A 266 16.11 16.46 34.26
N ARG A 267 16.55 17.01 33.12
CA ARG A 267 17.98 17.17 32.84
C ARG A 267 18.63 18.03 33.93
N ARG A 268 19.80 17.60 34.42
CA ARG A 268 20.58 18.32 35.46
C ARG A 268 19.85 18.51 36.80
N GLY A 269 18.92 17.60 37.14
CA GLY A 269 18.26 17.59 38.45
C GLY A 269 17.06 18.52 38.57
N SER A 270 16.58 19.08 37.46
CA SER A 270 15.32 19.84 37.43
C SER A 270 14.14 18.96 37.84
N SER A 271 13.22 19.53 38.62
CA SER A 271 11.91 18.93 38.85
C SER A 271 11.10 18.94 37.55
N TRP A 272 10.43 17.84 37.26
CA TRP A 272 9.45 17.77 36.17
C TRP A 272 8.12 18.36 36.66
N GLN A 273 7.57 19.34 35.94
CA GLN A 273 6.23 19.88 36.16
C GLN A 273 5.60 20.04 34.79
N SER A 274 4.51 19.31 34.53
CA SER A 274 3.74 19.47 33.31
C SER A 274 2.89 20.74 33.36
N GLU A 275 2.84 21.47 32.26
CA GLU A 275 1.92 22.58 32.03
C GLU A 275 0.69 22.12 31.22
N SER A 276 -0.37 22.92 31.23
CA SER A 276 -1.55 22.63 30.42
C SER A 276 -1.19 22.62 28.93
N GLY A 277 -1.45 21.49 28.26
CA GLY A 277 -1.08 21.28 26.86
C GLY A 277 0.21 20.49 26.65
N ASP A 278 0.92 20.16 27.74
CA ASP A 278 2.03 19.21 27.66
C ASP A 278 1.54 17.80 27.30
N LEU A 279 2.44 17.07 26.65
CA LEU A 279 2.26 15.65 26.38
C LEU A 279 3.51 14.90 26.83
N ALA A 280 3.36 14.03 27.83
CA ALA A 280 4.41 13.12 28.24
C ALA A 280 4.20 11.77 27.56
N CYS A 281 5.24 11.23 26.93
CA CYS A 281 5.16 9.96 26.22
C CYS A 281 6.40 9.09 26.47
N THR A 282 6.17 7.79 26.63
CA THR A 282 7.23 6.77 26.63
C THR A 282 6.88 5.67 25.62
N TRP A 283 7.86 5.29 24.79
CA TRP A 283 7.77 4.16 23.86
C TRP A 283 8.68 3.03 24.33
N LEU A 284 8.14 1.81 24.38
CA LEU A 284 8.93 0.59 24.58
C LEU A 284 9.11 -0.08 23.21
N ILE A 285 10.35 -0.04 22.71
CA ILE A 285 10.70 -0.56 21.40
C ILE A 285 11.63 -1.76 21.59
N PRO A 286 11.38 -2.90 20.94
CA PRO A 286 12.29 -4.04 20.99
C PRO A 286 13.72 -3.64 20.56
N SER A 287 14.74 -4.06 21.32
CA SER A 287 16.14 -3.63 21.09
C SER A 287 16.62 -3.88 19.66
N LYS A 288 16.25 -5.02 19.08
CA LYS A 288 16.52 -5.41 17.69
C LYS A 288 16.14 -4.34 16.65
N VAL A 289 15.15 -3.49 16.94
CA VAL A 289 14.69 -2.42 16.03
C VAL A 289 15.60 -1.20 16.11
N VAL A 290 16.17 -0.93 17.29
CA VAL A 290 17.00 0.25 17.57
C VAL A 290 18.50 -0.04 17.53
N GLU A 291 18.92 -1.31 17.53
CA GLU A 291 20.34 -1.69 17.38
C GLU A 291 20.94 -1.24 16.04
N GLU A 292 20.10 -1.06 15.00
CA GLU A 292 20.51 -0.52 13.70
C GLU A 292 20.70 1.02 13.72
N CYS A 293 20.30 1.73 14.78
CA CYS A 293 20.34 3.20 14.85
C CYS A 293 21.02 3.74 16.12
N SER A 294 21.88 4.75 15.99
CA SER A 294 22.47 5.37 17.18
C SER A 294 21.42 6.14 18.00
N PRO A 295 21.49 6.13 19.34
CA PRO A 295 20.52 6.84 20.17
C PRO A 295 20.39 8.33 19.86
N GLY A 296 21.49 8.99 19.48
CA GLY A 296 21.49 10.39 19.08
C GLY A 296 20.72 10.65 17.79
N LEU A 297 20.93 9.81 16.76
CA LEU A 297 20.17 9.90 15.51
C LEU A 297 18.69 9.66 15.73
N THR A 298 18.33 8.67 16.56
CA THR A 298 16.94 8.39 16.92
C THR A 298 16.30 9.59 17.61
N GLN A 299 16.98 10.22 18.57
CA GLN A 299 16.48 11.43 19.23
C GLN A 299 16.29 12.60 18.27
N THR A 300 17.24 12.84 17.36
CA THR A 300 17.11 13.91 16.35
C THR A 300 15.98 13.63 15.38
N ALA A 301 15.83 12.40 14.89
CA ALA A 301 14.76 12.01 13.98
C ALA A 301 13.37 12.17 14.63
N ILE A 302 13.21 11.69 15.86
CA ILE A 302 11.95 11.87 16.61
C ILE A 302 11.66 13.36 16.83
N GLY A 303 12.66 14.14 17.23
CA GLY A 303 12.49 15.59 17.42
C GLY A 303 12.06 16.31 16.14
N ALA A 304 12.59 15.92 14.99
CA ALA A 304 12.19 16.47 13.70
C ALA A 304 10.74 16.11 13.35
N VAL A 305 10.35 14.84 13.49
CA VAL A 305 8.97 14.37 13.21
C VAL A 305 7.96 15.05 14.13
N VAL A 306 8.26 15.16 15.43
CA VAL A 306 7.39 15.85 16.39
C VAL A 306 7.31 17.35 16.08
N SER A 307 8.43 17.99 15.76
CA SER A 307 8.42 19.41 15.39
C SER A 307 7.63 19.69 14.12
N ASP A 308 7.58 18.75 13.18
CA ASP A 308 6.81 18.89 11.94
C ASP A 308 5.31 18.71 12.21
N ALA A 309 4.94 17.73 13.05
CA ALA A 309 3.56 17.48 13.45
C ALA A 309 2.93 18.58 14.33
N LEU A 310 3.75 19.42 14.96
CA LEU A 310 3.31 20.54 15.81
C LEU A 310 3.26 21.89 15.08
N ARG A 311 3.62 21.94 13.79
CA ARG A 311 3.53 23.15 12.95
C ARG A 311 2.16 23.29 12.32
#